data_AF-A0A953PY58-F1
#
_entry.id   AF-A0A953PY58-F1
#
_cell.length_a   1.000
_cell.length_b   1.000
_cell.length_c   1.000
_cell.angle_alpha   90.00
_cell.angle_beta   90.00
_cell.angle_gamma   90.00
#
_symmetry.space_group_name_H-M   'P 1'
#
loop_
_entity.id
_entity.type
_entity.pdbx_description
1 polymer ?
#
loop_
_entity_poly.entity_id
_entity_poly.type
_entity_poly.pdbx_seq_one_letter_code
_entity_poly.pdbx_strand_id
1 'polypeptide(L)'
;MKRWAVVVVALYVLILLVLTGPLMVAAFYPHVNFGDIPEVATYPHFWVLILVLACSQAALLVVPVSAAGRRPLHRRAIIWPALASGLMMGLLSTGFVASLYELVRKDKAIDALDSYLGLDIAVLLGFWLIWALAFHRMSRGAEAMDAITRQCRYLLKGSILELLVAVPTHIVARYRDYCCAGFLTFLGLAFGLSVMIFSFGPGVFLLFVGRWKQLHPQLSTPSGKP
;
A
#
# COMPACT_ATOMS: atom_id res chain seq x y z
N MET A 1 -14.34 14.23 13.55
CA MET A 1 -14.03 12.97 12.82
C MET A 1 -13.37 13.20 11.46
N LYS A 2 -13.97 13.94 10.52
CA LYS A 2 -13.37 14.19 9.18
C LYS A 2 -11.98 14.85 9.21
N ARG A 3 -11.77 15.84 10.10
CA ARG A 3 -10.47 16.53 10.27
C ARG A 3 -9.33 15.57 10.67
N TRP A 4 -9.61 14.60 11.54
CA TRP A 4 -8.63 13.59 11.96
C TRP A 4 -8.24 12.63 10.84
N ALA A 5 -9.17 12.23 9.97
CA ALA A 5 -8.86 11.41 8.80
C ALA A 5 -7.94 12.15 7.83
N VAL A 6 -8.14 13.45 7.62
CA VAL A 6 -7.24 14.28 6.79
C VAL A 6 -5.84 14.35 7.39
N VAL A 7 -5.73 14.51 8.71
CA VAL A 7 -4.42 14.52 9.40
C VAL A 7 -3.69 13.18 9.20
N VAL A 8 -4.39 12.04 9.33
CA VAL A 8 -3.78 10.71 9.13
C VAL A 8 -3.31 10.51 7.69
N VAL A 9 -4.09 10.95 6.69
CA VAL A 9 -3.69 10.87 5.28
C VAL A 9 -2.51 11.79 4.99
N ALA A 10 -2.53 13.03 5.49
CA ALA A 10 -1.44 13.98 5.30
C ALA A 10 -0.13 13.47 5.92
N LEU A 11 -0.19 12.93 7.14
CA LEU A 11 0.97 12.34 7.81
C LEU A 11 1.50 11.12 7.06
N TYR A 12 0.62 10.29 6.49
CA TYR A 12 1.04 9.16 5.66
C TYR A 12 1.72 9.59 4.36
N VAL A 13 1.17 10.57 3.65
CA VAL A 13 1.82 11.13 2.45
C VAL A 13 3.18 11.71 2.81
N LEU A 14 3.29 12.42 3.93
CA LEU A 14 4.57 12.95 4.41
C LEU A 14 5.57 11.82 4.68
N ILE A 15 5.16 10.75 5.37
CA ILE A 15 6.02 9.59 5.65
C ILE A 15 6.44 8.91 4.34
N LEU A 16 5.54 8.75 3.38
CA LEU A 16 5.89 8.19 2.08
C LEU A 16 6.93 9.04 1.37
N LEU A 17 6.76 10.37 1.32
CA LEU A 17 7.71 11.28 0.68
C LEU A 17 9.08 11.25 1.36
N VAL A 18 9.10 11.28 2.70
CA VAL A 18 10.34 11.24 3.50
C VAL A 18 11.05 9.88 3.39
N LEU A 19 10.30 8.78 3.24
CA LEU A 19 10.91 7.46 3.11
C LEU A 19 11.37 7.18 1.68
N THR A 20 10.52 7.43 0.70
CA THR A 20 10.79 7.09 -0.71
C THR A 20 11.70 8.10 -1.41
N GLY A 21 11.66 9.37 -1.03
CA GLY A 21 12.52 10.42 -1.62
C GLY A 21 14.02 10.14 -1.46
N PRO A 22 14.53 9.98 -0.22
CA PRO A 22 15.93 9.62 0.02
C PRO A 22 16.29 8.26 -0.57
N LEU A 23 15.37 7.30 -0.57
CA LEU A 23 15.59 5.97 -1.16
C LEU A 23 15.86 6.08 -2.67
N MET A 24 15.07 6.90 -3.38
CA MET A 24 15.25 7.16 -4.82
C MET A 24 16.57 7.86 -5.09
N VAL A 25 16.91 8.89 -4.31
CA VAL A 25 18.18 9.61 -4.45
C VAL A 25 19.37 8.66 -4.23
N ALA A 26 19.32 7.84 -3.18
CA ALA A 26 20.38 6.87 -2.90
C ALA A 26 20.50 5.76 -3.96
N ALA A 27 19.39 5.37 -4.60
CA ALA A 27 19.37 4.33 -5.63
C ALA A 27 19.92 4.82 -6.98
N PHE A 28 19.64 6.07 -7.36
CA PHE A 28 19.95 6.59 -8.69
C PHE A 28 21.13 7.58 -8.74
N TYR A 29 21.47 8.20 -7.61
CA TYR A 29 22.54 9.21 -7.52
C TYR A 29 23.50 8.88 -6.37
N PRO A 30 24.38 7.88 -6.53
CA PRO A 30 25.35 7.51 -5.49
C PRO A 30 26.39 8.61 -5.19
N HIS A 31 26.56 9.58 -6.10
CA HIS A 31 27.39 10.78 -5.92
C HIS A 31 26.51 12.03 -5.94
N VAL A 32 25.85 12.31 -4.83
CA VAL A 32 24.87 13.38 -4.70
C VAL A 32 25.55 14.76 -4.64
N ASN A 33 25.29 15.61 -5.64
CA ASN A 33 25.32 17.06 -5.45
C ASN A 33 23.89 17.50 -5.08
N PHE A 34 23.75 18.36 -4.06
CA PHE A 34 22.44 18.87 -3.62
C PHE A 34 21.66 19.65 -4.71
N GLY A 35 22.28 19.91 -5.87
CA GLY A 35 21.67 20.53 -7.05
C GLY A 35 20.83 19.60 -7.93
N ASP A 36 20.95 18.28 -7.82
CA ASP A 36 20.28 17.29 -8.70
C ASP A 36 18.96 16.75 -8.11
N ILE A 37 18.64 17.16 -6.88
CA ILE A 37 17.37 16.87 -6.19
C ILE A 37 16.11 17.26 -7.00
N PRO A 38 16.07 18.37 -7.76
CA PRO A 38 14.89 18.71 -8.55
C PRO A 38 14.64 17.76 -9.74
N GLU A 39 15.64 17.02 -10.23
CA GLU A 39 15.45 16.12 -11.38
C GLU A 39 14.64 14.87 -11.00
N VAL A 40 14.82 14.34 -9.78
CA VAL A 40 14.04 13.21 -9.25
C VAL A 40 12.56 13.59 -9.09
N ALA A 41 12.26 14.84 -8.75
CA ALA A 41 10.90 15.35 -8.64
C ALA A 41 10.19 15.51 -9.99
N THR A 42 10.90 15.39 -11.12
CA THR A 42 10.31 15.52 -12.47
C THR A 42 9.71 14.22 -12.99
N TYR A 43 10.00 13.05 -12.39
CA TYR A 43 9.49 11.78 -12.88
C TYR A 43 7.99 11.60 -12.60
N PRO A 44 7.13 11.52 -13.63
CA PRO A 44 5.69 11.47 -13.44
C PRO A 44 5.23 10.17 -12.76
N HIS A 45 5.92 9.05 -13.00
CA HIS A 45 5.57 7.74 -12.44
C HIS A 45 5.63 7.70 -10.91
N PHE A 46 6.59 8.42 -10.31
CA PHE A 46 6.74 8.51 -8.85
C PHE A 46 5.51 9.19 -8.22
N TRP A 47 5.10 10.35 -8.76
CA TRP A 47 3.94 11.07 -8.26
C TRP A 47 2.63 10.31 -8.46
N VAL A 48 2.49 9.60 -9.58
CA VAL A 48 1.33 8.72 -9.82
C VAL A 48 1.26 7.63 -8.75
N LEU A 49 2.39 6.98 -8.41
CA LEU A 49 2.42 5.97 -7.35
C LEU A 49 2.02 6.56 -5.99
N ILE A 50 2.58 7.71 -5.61
CA ILE A 50 2.23 8.40 -4.35
C ILE A 50 0.74 8.76 -4.32
N LEU A 51 0.21 9.30 -5.42
CA LEU A 51 -1.20 9.66 -5.54
C LEU A 51 -2.10 8.42 -5.39
N VAL A 52 -1.74 7.30 -6.03
CA VAL A 52 -2.49 6.04 -5.94
C VAL A 52 -2.49 5.51 -4.50
N LEU A 53 -1.35 5.53 -3.82
CA LEU A 53 -1.21 5.13 -2.41
C LEU A 53 -1.99 6.05 -1.46
N ALA A 54 -2.01 7.35 -1.73
CA ALA A 54 -2.79 8.31 -0.94
C ALA A 54 -4.31 8.11 -1.15
N CYS A 55 -4.74 7.89 -2.39
CA CYS A 55 -6.13 7.63 -2.75
C CYS A 55 -6.65 6.32 -2.14
N SER A 56 -5.84 5.25 -2.16
CA SER A 56 -6.21 3.98 -1.53
C SER A 56 -6.38 4.12 -0.02
N GLN A 57 -5.58 5.00 0.62
CA GLN A 57 -5.64 5.22 2.06
C GLN A 57 -6.87 6.04 2.43
N ALA A 58 -7.17 7.06 1.64
CA ALA A 58 -8.42 7.81 1.75
C ALA A 58 -9.64 6.90 1.59
N ALA A 59 -9.63 6.00 0.61
CA ALA A 59 -10.70 5.03 0.38
C ALA A 59 -10.93 4.09 1.59
N LEU A 60 -9.85 3.62 2.22
CA LEU A 60 -9.94 2.79 3.42
C LEU A 60 -10.39 3.55 4.67
N LEU A 61 -10.16 4.86 4.76
CA LEU A 61 -10.57 5.68 5.90
C LEU A 61 -12.00 6.22 5.78
N VAL A 62 -12.55 6.36 4.57
CA VAL A 62 -13.94 6.81 4.35
C VAL A 62 -14.95 5.87 5.04
N VAL A 63 -14.71 4.56 5.01
CA VAL A 63 -15.60 3.56 5.60
C VAL A 63 -15.61 3.58 7.13
N PRO A 64 -14.47 3.50 7.86
CA PRO A 64 -14.47 3.53 9.32
C PRO A 64 -14.89 4.90 9.87
N VAL A 65 -14.65 6.01 9.14
CA VAL A 65 -15.20 7.33 9.50
C VAL A 65 -16.73 7.36 9.38
N SER A 66 -17.29 6.75 8.33
CA SER A 66 -18.74 6.65 8.14
C SER A 66 -19.39 5.70 9.16
N ALA A 67 -18.69 4.61 9.50
CA ALA A 67 -19.08 3.65 10.54
C ALA A 67 -19.12 4.30 11.93
N ALA A 68 -18.09 5.07 12.28
CA ALA A 68 -18.03 5.82 13.53
C ALA A 68 -19.12 6.91 13.62
N GLY A 69 -19.58 7.42 12.47
CA GLY A 69 -20.67 8.38 12.36
C GLY A 69 -22.09 7.81 12.51
N ARG A 70 -22.25 6.53 12.90
CA ARG A 70 -23.54 5.81 13.03
C ARG A 70 -24.44 5.86 11.78
N ARG A 71 -23.87 6.08 10.60
CA ARG A 71 -24.65 5.99 9.35
C ARG A 71 -24.79 4.52 8.96
N PRO A 72 -25.99 4.06 8.58
CA PRO A 72 -26.17 2.69 8.10
C PRO A 72 -25.25 2.46 6.90
N LEU A 73 -24.27 1.57 7.07
CA LEU A 73 -23.31 1.24 6.03
C LEU A 73 -23.99 0.36 4.99
N HIS A 74 -24.33 0.95 3.85
CA HIS A 74 -24.84 0.20 2.71
C HIS A 74 -23.76 -0.76 2.18
N ARG A 75 -24.13 -1.96 1.71
CA ARG A 75 -23.21 -2.97 1.14
C ARG A 75 -22.21 -2.43 0.10
N ARG A 76 -22.58 -1.35 -0.63
CA ARG A 76 -21.71 -0.66 -1.60
C ARG A 76 -20.49 0.02 -0.98
N ALA A 77 -20.53 0.41 0.29
CA ALA A 77 -19.41 1.05 0.96
C ALA A 77 -18.21 0.10 1.16
N ILE A 78 -18.42 -1.22 1.17
CA ILE A 78 -17.38 -2.23 1.40
C ILE A 78 -16.55 -2.51 0.13
N ILE A 79 -17.08 -2.17 -1.05
CA ILE A 79 -16.40 -2.39 -2.34
C ILE A 79 -15.13 -1.53 -2.43
N TRP A 80 -15.18 -0.29 -1.95
CA TRP A 80 -14.04 0.63 -2.00
C TRP A 80 -12.83 0.14 -1.18
N PRO A 81 -12.98 -0.29 0.09
CA PRO A 81 -11.93 -0.97 0.83
C PRO A 81 -11.38 -2.20 0.14
N ALA A 82 -12.25 -3.07 -0.39
CA ALA A 82 -11.82 -4.31 -1.04
C ALA A 82 -11.00 -4.03 -2.31
N LEU A 83 -11.39 -3.00 -3.07
CA LEU A 83 -10.66 -2.58 -4.26
C LEU A 83 -9.30 -1.96 -3.89
N ALA A 84 -9.26 -1.13 -2.84
CA ALA A 84 -8.05 -0.51 -2.33
C ALA A 84 -7.07 -1.55 -1.75
N SER A 85 -7.56 -2.49 -0.92
CA SER A 85 -6.73 -3.57 -0.38
C SER A 85 -6.30 -4.55 -1.47
N GLY A 86 -7.17 -4.81 -2.45
CA GLY A 86 -6.82 -5.59 -3.64
C GLY A 86 -5.67 -4.95 -4.42
N LEU A 87 -5.67 -3.63 -4.57
CA LEU A 87 -4.62 -2.90 -5.27
C LEU A 87 -3.28 -3.02 -4.55
N MET A 88 -3.28 -2.82 -3.23
CA MET A 88 -2.06 -2.96 -2.43
C MET A 88 -1.51 -4.40 -2.48
N MET A 89 -2.38 -5.41 -2.44
CA MET A 89 -1.95 -6.81 -2.56
C MET A 89 -1.49 -7.17 -3.99
N GLY A 90 -2.08 -6.54 -5.01
CA GLY A 90 -1.63 -6.63 -6.40
C GLY A 90 -0.24 -6.05 -6.60
N LEU A 91 0.04 -4.88 -6.00
CA LEU A 91 1.37 -4.26 -5.97
C LEU A 91 2.40 -5.19 -5.31
N LEU A 92 2.08 -5.77 -4.14
CA LEU A 92 2.94 -6.74 -3.47
C LEU A 92 3.19 -7.99 -4.34
N SER A 93 2.15 -8.57 -4.94
CA SER A 93 2.29 -9.75 -5.80
C SER A 93 3.14 -9.47 -7.03
N THR A 94 3.03 -8.26 -7.59
CA THR A 94 3.82 -7.83 -8.75
C THR A 94 5.28 -7.60 -8.35
N GLY A 95 5.53 -6.94 -7.21
CA GLY A 95 6.88 -6.80 -6.65
C GLY A 95 7.56 -8.14 -6.39
N PHE A 96 6.80 -9.11 -5.86
CA PHE A 96 7.28 -10.46 -5.59
C PHE A 96 7.77 -11.14 -6.87
N VAL A 97 6.91 -11.16 -7.89
CA VAL A 97 7.21 -11.78 -9.19
C VAL A 97 8.37 -11.06 -9.87
N ALA A 98 8.41 -9.73 -9.80
CA ALA A 98 9.49 -8.93 -10.36
C ALA A 98 10.84 -9.22 -9.67
N SER A 99 10.86 -9.35 -8.34
CA SER A 99 12.04 -9.69 -7.55
C SER A 99 12.56 -11.10 -7.88
N LEU A 100 11.65 -12.08 -8.04
CA LEU A 100 12.02 -13.43 -8.47
C LEU A 100 12.51 -13.46 -9.92
N TYR A 101 11.88 -12.69 -10.80
CA TYR A 101 12.27 -12.60 -12.20
C TYR A 101 13.69 -12.06 -12.34
N GLU A 102 14.04 -10.99 -11.63
CA GLU A 102 15.40 -10.42 -11.61
C GLU A 102 16.44 -11.38 -10.99
N LEU A 103 16.03 -12.21 -10.02
CA LEU A 103 16.92 -13.23 -9.47
C LEU A 103 17.28 -14.29 -10.54
N VAL A 104 16.28 -14.74 -11.31
CA VAL A 104 16.40 -15.83 -12.29
C VAL A 104 17.02 -15.36 -13.60
N ARG A 105 16.56 -14.24 -14.17
CA ARG A 105 17.12 -13.67 -15.41
C ARG A 105 18.20 -12.65 -15.07
N LYS A 106 19.40 -12.87 -15.60
CA LYS A 106 20.57 -12.01 -15.39
C LYS A 106 20.61 -10.77 -16.30
N ASP A 107 19.57 -10.53 -17.09
CA ASP A 107 19.54 -9.47 -18.11
C ASP A 107 19.19 -8.11 -17.50
N LYS A 108 19.49 -7.03 -18.25
CA LYS A 108 19.20 -5.64 -17.85
C LYS A 108 17.70 -5.47 -17.60
N ALA A 109 17.32 -5.39 -16.33
CA ALA A 109 15.92 -5.30 -15.90
C ALA A 109 15.17 -4.08 -16.46
N ILE A 110 15.87 -3.00 -16.79
CA ILE A 110 15.29 -1.77 -17.35
C ILE A 110 14.79 -1.99 -18.79
N ASP A 111 15.52 -2.76 -19.60
CA ASP A 111 15.12 -3.05 -20.99
C ASP A 111 13.86 -3.93 -21.04
N ALA A 112 13.66 -4.77 -20.03
CA ALA A 112 12.48 -5.63 -19.91
C ALA A 112 11.20 -4.84 -19.56
N LEU A 113 11.30 -3.85 -18.65
CA LEU A 113 10.16 -3.03 -18.23
C LEU A 113 9.71 -2.06 -19.34
N ASP A 114 10.65 -1.54 -20.13
CA ASP A 114 10.34 -0.61 -21.24
C ASP A 114 9.80 -1.36 -22.46
N SER A 115 10.34 -2.53 -22.78
CA SER A 115 9.90 -3.34 -23.93
C SER A 115 8.51 -3.97 -23.76
N TYR A 116 8.08 -4.24 -22.52
CA TYR A 116 6.85 -4.99 -22.22
C TYR A 116 5.90 -4.27 -21.26
N LEU A 117 5.94 -2.93 -21.21
CA LEU A 117 5.10 -2.10 -20.35
C LEU A 117 3.61 -2.51 -20.35
N GLY A 118 3.06 -2.86 -21.52
CA GLY A 118 1.67 -3.32 -21.64
C GLY A 118 1.40 -4.65 -20.95
N LEU A 119 2.35 -5.59 -20.99
CA LEU A 119 2.26 -6.88 -20.32
C LEU A 119 2.41 -6.71 -18.80
N ASP A 120 3.33 -5.84 -18.36
CA ASP A 120 3.52 -5.55 -16.93
C ASP A 120 2.27 -4.92 -16.31
N ILE A 121 1.64 -3.96 -17.01
CA ILE A 121 0.36 -3.38 -16.60
C ILE A 121 -0.74 -4.45 -16.58
N ALA A 122 -0.78 -5.34 -17.58
CA ALA A 122 -1.75 -6.43 -17.63
C ALA A 122 -1.58 -7.41 -16.46
N VAL A 123 -0.35 -7.74 -16.07
CA VAL A 123 -0.04 -8.59 -14.91
C VAL A 123 -0.47 -7.91 -13.61
N LEU A 124 -0.16 -6.63 -13.45
CA LEU A 124 -0.59 -5.84 -12.28
C LEU A 124 -2.11 -5.79 -12.18
N LEU A 125 -2.81 -5.48 -13.28
CA LEU A 125 -4.27 -5.47 -13.34
C LEU A 125 -4.87 -6.86 -13.08
N GLY A 126 -4.22 -7.92 -13.57
CA GLY A 126 -4.60 -9.30 -13.32
C GLY A 126 -4.54 -9.64 -11.83
N PHE A 127 -3.38 -9.40 -11.18
CA PHE A 127 -3.24 -9.61 -9.75
C PHE A 127 -4.19 -8.73 -8.93
N TRP A 128 -4.37 -7.47 -9.34
CA TRP A 128 -5.32 -6.56 -8.71
C TRP A 128 -6.74 -7.11 -8.75
N LEU A 129 -7.24 -7.54 -9.91
CA LEU A 129 -8.58 -8.09 -10.05
C LEU A 129 -8.75 -9.38 -9.24
N ILE A 130 -7.77 -10.28 -9.26
CA ILE A 130 -7.80 -11.52 -8.47
C ILE A 130 -7.93 -11.20 -6.98
N TRP A 131 -7.10 -10.31 -6.45
CA TRP A 131 -7.12 -9.95 -5.03
C TRP A 131 -8.31 -9.09 -4.64
N ALA A 132 -8.75 -8.18 -5.50
CA ALA A 132 -9.96 -7.39 -5.28
C ALA A 132 -11.19 -8.30 -5.20
N LEU A 133 -11.30 -9.29 -6.09
CA LEU A 133 -12.37 -10.29 -6.05
C LEU A 133 -12.28 -11.19 -4.81
N ALA A 134 -11.07 -11.62 -4.44
CA ALA A 134 -10.85 -12.43 -3.23
C ALA A 134 -11.30 -11.67 -1.98
N PHE A 135 -10.81 -10.43 -1.78
CA PHE A 135 -11.22 -9.59 -0.65
C PHE A 135 -12.70 -9.24 -0.69
N HIS A 136 -13.26 -8.99 -1.87
CA HIS A 136 -14.69 -8.73 -1.99
C HIS A 136 -15.49 -9.96 -1.55
N ARG A 137 -15.15 -11.17 -2.03
CA ARG A 137 -15.83 -12.40 -1.62
C ARG A 137 -15.68 -12.68 -0.12
N MET A 138 -14.50 -12.49 0.44
CA MET A 138 -14.26 -12.66 1.89
C MET A 138 -15.06 -11.65 2.74
N SER A 139 -15.32 -10.46 2.20
CA SER A 139 -16.09 -9.41 2.88
C SER A 139 -17.62 -9.55 2.76
N ARG A 140 -18.14 -10.39 1.84
CA ARG A 140 -19.58 -10.45 1.52
C ARG A 140 -20.49 -10.89 2.68
N GLY A 141 -19.93 -11.55 3.70
CA GLY A 141 -20.67 -12.04 4.87
C GLY A 141 -20.17 -11.47 6.21
N ALA A 142 -19.18 -10.59 6.20
CA ALA A 142 -18.56 -10.06 7.42
C ALA A 142 -19.02 -8.62 7.70
N GLU A 143 -19.07 -8.23 8.98
CA GLU A 143 -19.22 -6.83 9.34
C GLU A 143 -18.07 -5.99 8.78
N ALA A 144 -18.35 -4.75 8.35
CA ALA A 144 -17.36 -3.90 7.68
C ALA A 144 -16.06 -3.72 8.49
N MET A 145 -16.14 -3.67 9.82
CA MET A 145 -14.97 -3.55 10.69
C MET A 145 -14.15 -4.85 10.75
N ASP A 146 -14.79 -6.02 10.81
CA ASP A 146 -14.07 -7.29 10.78
C ASP A 146 -13.42 -7.52 9.40
N ALA A 147 -14.12 -7.13 8.32
CA ALA A 147 -13.58 -7.18 6.96
C ALA A 147 -12.30 -6.33 6.80
N ILE A 148 -12.31 -5.08 7.25
CA ILE A 148 -11.14 -4.18 7.18
C ILE A 148 -9.99 -4.71 8.05
N THR A 149 -10.30 -5.22 9.24
CA THR A 149 -9.29 -5.79 10.16
C THR A 149 -8.62 -7.02 9.54
N ARG A 150 -9.38 -7.88 8.87
CA ARG A 150 -8.83 -9.04 8.13
C ARG A 150 -7.99 -8.57 6.94
N GLN A 151 -8.47 -7.61 6.15
CA GLN A 151 -7.72 -7.04 5.02
C GLN A 151 -6.36 -6.48 5.47
N CYS A 152 -6.33 -5.67 6.53
CA CYS A 152 -5.07 -5.12 7.07
C CYS A 152 -4.11 -6.22 7.54
N ARG A 153 -4.62 -7.29 8.17
CA ARG A 153 -3.79 -8.44 8.57
C ARG A 153 -3.18 -9.18 7.38
N TYR A 154 -3.93 -9.36 6.29
CA TYR A 154 -3.38 -9.96 5.07
C TYR A 154 -2.35 -9.06 4.40
N LEU A 155 -2.60 -7.75 4.30
CA LEU A 155 -1.65 -6.80 3.75
C LEU A 155 -0.34 -6.76 4.54
N LEU A 156 -0.41 -6.78 5.87
CA LEU A 156 0.78 -6.82 6.72
C LEU A 156 1.55 -8.13 6.54
N LYS A 157 0.87 -9.29 6.52
CA LYS A 157 1.50 -10.59 6.22
C LYS A 157 2.15 -10.61 4.83
N GLY A 158 1.46 -10.09 3.82
CA GLY A 158 1.96 -9.99 2.46
C GLY A 158 3.18 -9.08 2.36
N SER A 159 3.18 -7.94 3.06
CA SER A 159 4.31 -7.01 3.09
C SER A 159 5.55 -7.64 3.74
N ILE A 160 5.35 -8.39 4.84
CA ILE A 160 6.46 -9.12 5.49
C ILE A 160 7.01 -10.20 4.55
N LEU A 161 6.14 -10.96 3.88
CA LEU A 161 6.55 -11.98 2.92
C LEU A 161 7.32 -11.38 1.74
N GLU A 162 6.85 -10.25 1.23
CA GLU A 162 7.52 -9.50 0.16
C GLU A 162 8.92 -9.09 0.59
N LEU A 163 9.06 -8.43 1.75
CA LEU A 163 10.36 -8.02 2.27
C LEU A 163 11.30 -9.21 2.52
N LEU A 164 10.77 -10.34 2.98
CA LEU A 164 11.56 -11.56 3.22
C LEU A 164 12.19 -12.10 1.93
N VAL A 165 11.55 -11.91 0.77
CA VAL A 165 12.08 -12.32 -0.54
C VAL A 165 12.85 -11.20 -1.23
N ALA A 166 12.36 -9.97 -1.16
CA ALA A 166 12.95 -8.80 -1.81
C ALA A 166 14.33 -8.44 -1.21
N VAL A 167 14.53 -8.53 0.11
CA VAL A 167 15.83 -8.22 0.73
C VAL A 167 16.96 -9.14 0.25
N PRO A 168 16.87 -10.48 0.35
CA PRO A 168 17.94 -11.36 -0.09
C PRO A 168 18.13 -11.31 -1.61
N THR A 169 17.06 -11.18 -2.39
CA THR A 169 17.17 -11.03 -3.85
C THR A 169 17.87 -9.72 -4.23
N HIS A 170 17.60 -8.62 -3.52
CA HIS A 170 18.29 -7.35 -3.71
C HIS A 170 19.78 -7.43 -3.36
N ILE A 171 20.15 -8.12 -2.27
CA ILE A 171 21.55 -8.35 -1.92
C ILE A 171 22.26 -9.13 -3.04
N VAL A 172 21.68 -10.23 -3.52
CA VAL A 172 22.25 -11.04 -4.60
C VAL A 172 22.36 -10.22 -5.90
N ALA A 173 21.34 -9.43 -6.23
CA ALA A 173 21.37 -8.55 -7.41
C ALA A 173 22.51 -7.53 -7.32
N ARG A 174 22.78 -6.99 -6.13
CA ARG A 174 23.88 -6.03 -5.88
C ARG A 174 25.28 -6.62 -5.99
N TYR A 175 25.42 -7.93 -5.80
CA TYR A 175 26.68 -8.66 -6.04
C TYR A 175 26.94 -8.97 -7.52
N ARG A 176 25.98 -8.71 -8.43
CA ARG A 176 26.19 -8.82 -9.87
C ARG A 176 26.57 -7.44 -10.41
N ASP A 177 27.76 -7.31 -11.02
CA ASP A 177 28.37 -6.05 -11.47
C ASP A 177 27.61 -5.33 -12.61
N TYR A 178 26.39 -4.85 -12.36
CA TYR A 178 25.61 -4.03 -13.30
C TYR A 178 25.38 -2.62 -12.74
N CYS A 179 25.46 -1.61 -13.61
CA CYS A 179 25.44 -0.17 -13.28
C CYS A 179 24.19 0.32 -12.50
N CYS A 180 23.05 -0.39 -12.60
CA CYS A 180 21.79 -0.06 -11.92
C CYS A 180 21.24 -1.25 -11.12
N ALA A 181 22.12 -2.03 -10.48
CA ALA A 181 21.82 -3.32 -9.87
C ALA A 181 20.58 -3.28 -8.95
N GLY A 182 19.55 -4.06 -9.28
CA GLY A 182 18.42 -4.35 -8.41
C GLY A 182 17.21 -3.44 -8.53
N PHE A 183 16.86 -2.89 -9.70
CA PHE A 183 15.71 -1.97 -9.81
C PHE A 183 14.36 -2.67 -9.50
N LEU A 184 14.14 -3.89 -9.99
CA LEU A 184 12.88 -4.61 -9.75
C LEU A 184 12.78 -5.08 -8.29
N THR A 185 13.88 -5.59 -7.74
CA THR A 185 13.99 -5.93 -6.32
C THR A 185 13.84 -4.70 -5.41
N PHE A 186 14.35 -3.54 -5.84
CA PHE A 186 14.15 -2.26 -5.15
C PHE A 186 12.68 -1.83 -5.16
N LEU A 187 11.98 -1.98 -6.30
CA LEU A 187 10.53 -1.75 -6.35
C LEU A 187 9.77 -2.68 -5.40
N GLY A 188 10.16 -3.95 -5.32
CA GLY A 188 9.62 -4.91 -4.33
C GLY A 188 9.81 -4.43 -2.89
N LEU A 189 11.01 -3.97 -2.52
CA LEU A 189 11.29 -3.38 -1.21
C LEU A 189 10.43 -2.13 -0.94
N ALA A 190 10.33 -1.23 -1.92
CA ALA A 190 9.56 0.00 -1.81
C ALA A 190 8.06 -0.30 -1.65
N PHE A 191 7.50 -1.25 -2.40
CA PHE A 191 6.11 -1.68 -2.27
C PHE A 191 5.86 -2.37 -0.93
N GLY A 192 6.75 -3.27 -0.49
CA GLY A 192 6.68 -3.93 0.81
C GLY A 192 6.63 -2.94 1.97
N LEU A 193 7.55 -1.97 1.99
CA LEU A 193 7.59 -0.91 3.01
C LEU A 193 6.35 -0.01 2.94
N SER A 194 5.97 0.42 1.75
CA SER A 194 4.82 1.33 1.56
C SER A 194 3.52 0.69 2.02
N VAL A 195 3.25 -0.57 1.64
CA VAL A 195 2.03 -1.29 2.03
C VAL A 195 2.03 -1.66 3.52
N MET A 196 3.20 -1.90 4.12
CA MET A 196 3.30 -2.09 5.55
C MET A 196 2.91 -0.81 6.32
N ILE A 197 3.46 0.34 5.92
CA ILE A 197 3.13 1.65 6.51
C ILE A 197 1.66 2.00 6.27
N PHE A 198 1.16 1.72 5.07
CA PHE A 198 -0.24 1.89 4.70
C PHE A 198 -1.19 1.17 5.64
N SER A 199 -0.85 -0.07 6.01
CA SER A 199 -1.67 -0.92 6.88
C SER A 199 -1.76 -0.40 8.31
N PHE A 200 -0.80 0.41 8.78
CA PHE A 200 -0.87 1.04 10.11
C PHE A 200 -1.93 2.14 10.22
N GLY A 201 -2.20 2.89 9.14
CA GLY A 201 -3.18 3.99 9.15
C GLY A 201 -4.58 3.60 9.65
N PRO A 202 -5.28 2.65 8.99
CA PRO A 202 -6.56 2.16 9.47
C PRO A 202 -6.45 1.42 10.81
N GLY A 203 -5.33 0.73 11.09
CA GLY A 203 -5.11 0.04 12.36
C GLY A 203 -5.15 0.97 13.59
N VAL A 204 -4.45 2.10 13.52
CA VAL A 204 -4.45 3.12 14.58
C VAL A 204 -5.84 3.72 14.77
N PHE A 205 -6.56 3.98 13.67
CA PHE A 205 -7.92 4.50 13.74
C PHE A 205 -8.89 3.52 14.41
N LEU A 206 -8.78 2.22 14.11
CA LEU A 206 -9.61 1.19 14.73
C LEU A 206 -9.37 1.10 16.24
N LEU A 207 -8.11 1.19 16.69
CA LEU A 207 -7.76 1.24 18.11
C LEU A 207 -8.34 2.49 18.80
N PHE A 208 -8.25 3.65 18.15
CA PHE A 208 -8.83 4.89 18.65
C PHE A 208 -10.36 4.75 18.82
N VAL A 209 -11.07 4.23 17.82
CA VAL A 209 -12.52 4.01 17.90
C VAL A 209 -12.88 3.00 18.99
N GLY A 210 -12.11 1.92 19.13
CA GLY A 210 -12.31 0.93 20.19
C GLY A 210 -12.20 1.56 21.57
N ARG A 211 -11.14 2.34 21.81
CA ARG A 211 -10.93 3.05 23.08
C ARG A 211 -11.98 4.13 23.33
N TRP A 212 -12.40 4.86 22.29
CA TRP A 212 -13.46 5.87 22.40
C TRP A 212 -14.79 5.26 22.85
N LYS A 213 -15.16 4.11 22.30
CA LYS A 213 -16.37 3.37 22.72
C LYS A 213 -16.29 2.91 24.18
N GLN A 214 -15.11 2.46 24.63
CA GLN A 214 -14.91 2.05 26.03
C GLN A 214 -15.03 3.23 27.01
N LEU A 215 -14.54 4.42 26.64
CA LEU A 215 -14.58 5.61 27.48
C LEU A 215 -15.96 6.29 27.53
N HIS A 216 -16.79 6.11 26.50
CA HIS A 216 -18.14 6.71 26.42
C HIS A 216 -19.26 5.67 26.23
N PRO A 217 -19.45 4.72 27.18
CA PRO A 217 -20.43 3.65 27.05
C PRO A 217 -21.88 4.16 27.03
N GLN A 218 -22.14 5.33 27.64
CA GLN A 218 -23.48 5.90 27.81
C GLN A 218 -24.11 6.42 26.51
N LEU A 219 -23.30 6.68 25.48
CA LEU A 219 -23.80 7.05 24.17
C LEU A 219 -24.19 5.82 23.33
N SER A 220 -23.64 4.64 23.62
CA SER A 220 -23.83 3.39 22.86
C SER A 220 -25.12 2.63 23.20
N THR A 221 -25.74 2.91 24.34
CA THR A 221 -27.05 2.36 24.69
C THR A 221 -28.11 3.11 23.88
N PRO A 222 -28.92 2.46 23.02
CA PRO A 222 -30.12 3.11 22.50
C PRO A 222 -30.96 3.47 23.72
N SER A 223 -31.28 4.75 23.88
CA SER A 223 -32.17 5.20 24.95
C SER A 223 -33.41 4.31 24.89
N GLY A 224 -33.60 3.51 25.94
CA GLY A 224 -34.84 2.78 26.14
C GLY A 224 -35.99 3.77 25.96
N LYS A 225 -36.90 3.44 25.06
CA LYS A 225 -38.27 3.91 25.24
C LYS A 225 -38.93 2.90 26.19
N PRO A 226 -39.64 3.39 27.23
CA PRO A 226 -40.46 2.55 28.08
C PRO A 226 -41.55 1.83 27.27
#